data_AF-A0A9D9LA41-F1
#
_entry.id   AF-A0A9D9LA41-F1
#
_cell.length_a   1.000
_cell.length_b   1.000
_cell.length_c   1.000
_cell.angle_alpha   90.00
_cell.angle_beta   90.00
_cell.angle_gamma   90.00
#
_symmetry.space_group_name_H-M   'P 1'
#
loop_
_entity.id
_entity.type
_entity.pdbx_description
1 polymer ?
#
loop_
_entity_poly.entity_id
_entity_poly.type
_entity_poly.pdbx_seq_one_letter_code
_entity_poly.pdbx_strand_id
1 'polypeptide(L)' 'MHTPCDSEYETKVAPAQPWNAGAPKINGAMRYGATPGREFLYLVPTVGERPMRFTAEGLPEGLVIDSEKGIISGRAG' A
#
# COMPACT_ATOMS: atom_id res chain seq x y z
N MET A 1 2.52 42.96 -33.24
CA MET A 1 1.91 43.15 -31.91
C MET A 1 1.46 41.77 -31.44
N HIS A 2 2.17 41.18 -30.48
CA HIS A 2 1.85 39.84 -29.95
C HIS A 2 1.42 40.04 -28.50
N THR A 3 0.14 39.78 -28.21
CA THR A 3 -0.39 39.83 -26.85
C THR A 3 0.03 38.52 -26.15
N PRO A 4 0.68 38.56 -24.98
CA PRO A 4 0.93 37.34 -24.22
C PRO A 4 -0.40 36.77 -23.73
N CYS A 5 -0.58 35.46 -23.89
CA CYS A 5 -1.73 34.72 -23.38
C CYS A 5 -1.47 34.37 -21.90
N ASP A 6 -1.64 35.35 -21.01
CA ASP A 6 -1.59 35.11 -19.57
C ASP A 6 -2.96 34.58 -19.14
N SER A 7 -3.09 33.26 -19.06
CA SER A 7 -4.32 32.65 -18.58
C SER A 7 -4.35 32.66 -17.04
N GLU A 8 -5.24 33.45 -16.44
CA GLU A 8 -5.45 33.55 -15.00
C GLU A 8 -6.18 32.33 -14.39
N TYR A 9 -5.62 31.13 -14.56
CA TYR A 9 -6.18 29.94 -13.91
C TYR A 9 -5.61 29.76 -12.50
N GLU A 10 -6.42 30.06 -11.49
CA GLU A 10 -6.11 29.73 -10.10
C GLU A 10 -6.22 28.21 -9.88
N THR A 11 -5.09 27.57 -9.57
CA THR A 11 -5.07 26.13 -9.25
C THR A 11 -5.56 25.92 -7.82
N LYS A 12 -6.82 25.51 -7.66
CA LYS A 12 -7.39 25.10 -6.37
C LYS A 12 -7.01 23.65 -6.07
N VAL A 13 -5.88 23.44 -5.39
CA VAL A 13 -5.44 22.11 -4.95
C VAL A 13 -6.29 21.66 -3.75
N ALA A 14 -6.87 20.47 -3.83
CA ALA A 14 -7.57 19.87 -2.70
C ALA A 14 -6.59 19.53 -1.56
N PRO A 15 -6.99 19.67 -0.28
CA PRO A 15 -6.14 19.27 0.83
C PRO A 15 -5.86 17.76 0.78
N ALA A 16 -4.60 17.38 1.00
CA ALA A 16 -4.20 15.98 1.07
C ALA A 16 -4.84 15.31 2.30
N GLN A 17 -5.42 14.14 2.12
CA GLN A 17 -5.89 13.34 3.25
C GLN A 17 -4.70 12.76 4.03
N PRO A 18 -4.71 12.81 5.37
CA PRO A 18 -3.68 12.18 6.19
C PRO A 18 -3.72 10.65 6.03
N TRP A 19 -2.56 10.04 5.83
CA TRP A 19 -2.41 8.58 5.64
C TRP A 19 -2.62 7.78 6.93
N ASN A 20 -2.51 8.44 8.08
CA ASN A 20 -2.52 7.84 9.42
C ASN A 20 -3.80 8.12 10.21
N ALA A 21 -4.88 8.51 9.56
CA ALA A 21 -6.17 8.78 10.20
C ALA A 21 -7.24 7.76 9.76
N GLY A 22 -8.17 7.46 10.66
CA GLY A 22 -9.32 6.60 10.38
C GLY A 22 -9.00 5.10 10.40
N ALA A 23 -9.99 4.31 9.97
CA ALA A 23 -9.94 2.85 10.01
C ALA A 23 -8.86 2.28 9.07
N PRO A 24 -8.27 1.12 9.40
CA PRO A 24 -7.31 0.46 8.53
C PRO A 24 -7.91 0.16 7.15
N LYS A 25 -7.19 0.54 6.09
CA LYS A 25 -7.59 0.24 4.71
C LYS A 25 -6.41 -0.28 3.91
N ILE A 26 -6.55 -1.49 3.39
CA ILE A 26 -5.58 -2.11 2.48
C ILE A 26 -5.75 -1.50 1.10
N ASN A 27 -4.66 -0.97 0.54
CA ASN A 27 -4.63 -0.33 -0.78
C ASN A 27 -3.71 -1.07 -1.77
N GLY A 28 -3.20 -2.23 -1.38
CA GLY A 28 -2.35 -3.06 -2.24
C GLY A 28 -3.10 -3.72 -3.39
N ALA A 29 -2.36 -4.30 -4.32
CA ALA A 29 -2.93 -5.11 -5.39
C ALA A 29 -3.69 -6.33 -4.82
N MET A 30 -4.84 -6.64 -5.41
CA MET A 30 -5.67 -7.80 -5.02
C MET A 30 -5.03 -9.15 -5.38
N ARG A 31 -4.06 -9.17 -6.29
CA ARG A 31 -3.30 -10.35 -6.69
C ARG A 31 -1.83 -9.98 -6.82
N TYR A 32 -0.96 -10.89 -6.41
CA TYR A 32 0.48 -10.75 -6.52
C TYR A 32 1.05 -12.04 -7.12
N GLY A 33 1.89 -11.91 -8.14
CA GLY A 33 2.59 -13.03 -8.76
C GLY A 33 4.00 -13.18 -8.20
N ALA A 34 4.44 -14.40 -7.95
CA ALA A 34 5.80 -14.71 -7.51
C ALA A 34 6.29 -16.00 -8.16
N THR A 35 7.61 -16.13 -8.30
CA THR A 35 8.24 -17.36 -8.79
C THR A 35 8.27 -18.41 -7.67
N PRO A 36 7.79 -19.65 -7.90
CA PRO A 36 7.86 -20.71 -6.90
C PRO A 36 9.29 -20.96 -6.40
N GLY A 37 9.44 -21.28 -5.10
CA GLY A 37 10.72 -21.57 -4.46
C GLY A 37 11.70 -20.39 -4.35
N ARG A 38 11.29 -19.18 -4.75
CA ARG A 38 12.07 -17.96 -4.57
C ARG A 38 11.66 -17.21 -3.30
N GLU A 39 12.59 -16.41 -2.78
CA GLU A 39 12.29 -15.45 -1.71
C GLU A 39 11.13 -14.55 -2.12
N PHE A 40 10.17 -14.45 -1.23
CA PHE A 40 8.99 -13.61 -1.33
C PHE A 40 9.06 -12.54 -0.25
N LEU A 41 8.74 -11.30 -0.61
CA LEU A 41 8.64 -10.19 0.32
C LEU A 41 7.53 -9.25 -0.12
N TYR A 42 6.53 -9.06 0.74
CA TYR A 42 5.40 -8.19 0.48
C TYR A 42 4.97 -7.45 1.75
N LEU A 43 5.14 -6.13 1.74
CA LEU A 43 4.55 -5.25 2.75
C LEU A 43 3.10 -4.98 2.36
N VAL A 44 2.13 -5.33 3.22
CA VAL A 44 0.70 -5.08 3.00
C VAL A 44 0.44 -3.56 3.06
N PRO A 45 0.21 -2.86 1.92
CA PRO A 45 0.12 -1.41 1.90
C PRO A 45 -1.17 -0.97 2.57
N THR A 46 -1.05 -0.34 3.75
CA THR A 46 -2.20 -0.08 4.62
C THR A 46 -2.15 1.32 5.21
N VAL A 47 -3.22 2.09 5.02
CA VAL A 47 -3.44 3.39 5.69
C VAL A 47 -4.31 3.19 6.93
N GLY A 48 -4.36 4.20 7.81
CA GLY A 48 -5.17 4.19 9.03
C GLY A 48 -4.36 4.46 10.29
N GLU A 49 -5.05 4.61 11.41
CA GLU A 49 -4.43 4.91 12.70
C GLU A 49 -3.48 3.80 13.16
N ARG A 50 -2.41 4.20 13.88
CA ARG A 50 -1.38 3.30 14.40
C ARG A 50 -1.39 3.33 15.93
N PRO A 51 -1.06 2.23 16.62
CA PRO A 51 -0.60 0.93 16.10
C PRO A 51 -1.73 0.07 15.50
N MET A 52 -1.38 -0.89 14.63
CA MET A 52 -2.31 -1.86 14.05
C MET A 52 -1.69 -3.26 14.01
N ARG A 53 -2.54 -4.30 13.89
CA ARG A 53 -2.14 -5.70 13.86
C ARG A 53 -2.61 -6.37 12.57
N PHE A 54 -1.76 -7.23 12.02
CA PHE A 54 -2.01 -7.95 10.78
C PHE A 54 -2.15 -9.45 11.03
N THR A 55 -3.09 -10.06 10.32
CA THR A 55 -3.28 -11.50 10.24
C THR A 55 -3.51 -11.87 8.78
N ALA A 56 -3.16 -13.11 8.42
CA ALA A 56 -3.39 -13.64 7.08
C ALA A 56 -3.80 -15.10 7.20
N GLU A 57 -4.77 -15.49 6.38
CA GLU A 57 -5.30 -16.85 6.30
C GLU A 57 -5.04 -17.42 4.90
N GLY A 58 -4.86 -18.74 4.82
CA GLY A 58 -4.65 -19.42 3.53
C GLY A 58 -3.36 -19.03 2.80
N LEU A 59 -2.32 -18.59 3.52
CA LEU A 59 -1.02 -18.39 2.91
C LEU A 59 -0.47 -19.71 2.36
N PRO A 60 0.16 -19.70 1.17
CA PRO A 60 0.95 -20.83 0.69
C PRO A 60 1.96 -21.32 1.72
N GLU A 61 2.28 -22.62 1.68
CA GLU A 61 3.32 -23.20 2.52
C GLU A 61 4.64 -22.42 2.39
N GLY A 62 5.32 -22.27 3.53
CA GLY A 62 6.59 -21.54 3.62
C GLY A 62 6.47 -20.01 3.69
N LEU A 63 5.25 -19.44 3.61
CA LEU A 63 5.01 -18.02 3.83
C LEU A 63 4.43 -17.74 5.22
N VAL A 64 4.87 -16.62 5.82
CA VAL A 64 4.40 -16.14 7.13
C VAL A 64 4.18 -14.63 7.10
N ILE A 65 3.26 -14.13 7.91
CA ILE A 65 3.04 -12.69 8.12
C ILE A 65 3.60 -12.24 9.48
N ASP A 66 4.41 -11.19 9.48
CA ASP A 66 4.76 -10.46 10.70
C ASP A 66 3.53 -9.64 11.16
N SER A 67 2.95 -10.02 12.30
CA SER A 67 1.72 -9.41 12.80
C SER A 67 1.83 -7.94 13.20
N GLU A 68 3.04 -7.43 13.44
CA GLU A 68 3.26 -6.04 13.85
C GLU A 68 3.61 -5.15 12.66
N LYS A 69 4.33 -5.71 11.68
CA LYS A 69 4.81 -4.96 10.51
C LYS A 69 3.93 -5.13 9.27
N GLY A 70 3.09 -6.17 9.22
CA GLY A 70 2.30 -6.50 8.04
C GLY A 70 3.17 -6.94 6.85
N ILE A 71 4.32 -7.56 7.12
CA ILE A 71 5.22 -8.09 6.08
C ILE A 71 4.96 -9.57 5.91
N ILE A 72 4.57 -9.99 4.71
CA ILE A 72 4.54 -11.39 4.30
C ILE A 72 5.91 -11.74 3.70
N SER A 73 6.53 -12.80 4.19
CA SER A 73 7.85 -13.23 3.71
C SER A 73 8.04 -14.74 3.78
N GLY A 74 9.05 -15.24 3.07
CA GLY A 74 9.42 -16.66 3.04
C GLY A 74 9.61 -17.16 1.62
N ARG A 75 9.35 -18.44 1.38
CA ARG A 75 9.35 -19.05 0.04
C ARG A 75 8.07 -19.82 -0.16
N ALA A 76 7.36 -19.54 -1.25
CA ALA A 76 6.15 -20.27 -1.59
C ALA A 76 6.52 -21.55 -2.34
N GLY A 77 6.18 -22.71 -1.78
CA GLY A 77 6.36 -24.01 -2.42
C GLY A 77 6.75 -25.11 -1.45
#